data_AF-A0A136I0A8-F1
#
_entry.id   AF-A0A136I0A8-F1
#
_cell.length_a   1.000
_cell.length_b   1.000
_cell.length_c   1.000
_cell.angle_alpha   90.00
_cell.angle_beta   90.00
_cell.angle_gamma   90.00
#
_symmetry.space_group_name_H-M   'P 1'
#
loop_
_entity.id
_entity.type
_entity.pdbx_description
1 polymer ?
#
loop_
_entity_poly.entity_id
_entity_poly.type
_entity_poly.pdbx_seq_one_letter_code
_entity_poly.pdbx_strand_id
1 'polypeptide(L)'
;MKQTLLLSFWLILINMLITPLLVQASEESLEQQEIDKAVASLIRAVDQHYLYDEKREKIVEYLATALENSEFDGHFSFSRLKNKLESMLFSVSKDSSFRIISRAGLSDDSETSDIILPGAIQTQLIENDIGYLAIDGDFISDSWQTEISNAMAFLSESKALIIDLRTAGLTSLPFSQYFLSHFIPTDQSFATLTFGHGKTSPIRSKSVANPLKSDIPLYIVTSPFVAGSWEFVSYTLKQNKKATIVGMPTMGLGFMTSTTPLSQHMSLIMAYAAFHHADINESWKDSGVEPDIHSESKNAIDVTLEIVNSAL
;
A
#
# COMPACT_ATOMS: atom_id res chain seq x y z
N MET A 1 -49.96 44.50 -62.92
CA MET A 1 -49.96 43.28 -63.78
C MET A 1 -49.07 42.27 -63.09
N LYS A 2 -49.58 41.40 -62.19
CA LYS A 2 -50.18 40.06 -62.40
C LYS A 2 -49.37 39.11 -63.29
N GLN A 3 -49.15 37.90 -62.73
CA GLN A 3 -48.69 36.60 -63.28
C GLN A 3 -47.16 36.37 -63.32
N THR A 4 -46.56 35.28 -62.85
CA THR A 4 -46.95 33.87 -62.54
C THR A 4 -45.84 33.21 -61.67
N LEU A 5 -46.09 32.57 -60.52
CA LEU A 5 -46.42 31.14 -60.25
C LEU A 5 -45.35 30.11 -60.69
N LEU A 6 -44.60 29.51 -59.73
CA LEU A 6 -44.60 28.07 -59.33
C LEU A 6 -43.29 27.61 -58.65
N LEU A 7 -43.44 26.83 -57.56
CA LEU A 7 -42.65 25.66 -57.09
C LEU A 7 -41.10 25.78 -56.99
N SER A 8 -40.42 25.41 -55.90
CA SER A 8 -40.62 24.22 -55.08
C SER A 8 -39.89 24.31 -53.73
N PHE A 9 -40.61 23.85 -52.71
CA PHE A 9 -40.13 23.23 -51.47
C PHE A 9 -38.71 22.62 -51.57
N TRP A 10 -37.86 22.91 -50.57
CA TRP A 10 -36.97 21.99 -49.82
C TRP A 10 -35.92 22.84 -49.06
N LEU A 11 -36.34 23.46 -47.95
CA LEU A 11 -35.41 23.92 -46.91
C LEU A 11 -35.32 22.80 -45.88
N ILE A 12 -34.55 21.76 -46.23
CA ILE A 12 -34.09 20.80 -45.24
C ILE A 12 -33.15 21.53 -44.30
N LEU A 13 -33.52 21.52 -43.02
CA LEU A 13 -32.60 21.74 -41.90
C LEU A 13 -31.36 20.86 -42.09
N ILE A 14 -30.25 21.46 -42.52
CA ILE A 14 -28.93 20.96 -42.16
C ILE A 14 -28.53 21.73 -40.91
N ASN A 15 -29.15 21.35 -39.79
CA ASN A 15 -28.49 21.49 -38.50
C ASN A 15 -27.39 20.43 -38.51
N MET A 16 -26.20 20.82 -38.97
CA MET A 16 -24.98 20.05 -38.79
C MET A 16 -24.78 19.90 -37.28
N LEU A 17 -25.21 18.76 -36.74
CA LEU A 17 -24.65 18.24 -35.50
C LEU A 17 -23.17 17.97 -35.78
N ILE A 18 -22.32 18.97 -35.52
CA ILE A 18 -20.92 18.72 -35.26
C ILE A 18 -20.90 18.15 -33.84
N THR A 19 -21.14 16.84 -33.71
CA THR A 19 -20.68 16.13 -32.53
C THR A 19 -19.16 16.30 -32.53
N PRO A 20 -18.54 16.84 -31.47
CA PRO A 20 -17.10 16.74 -31.37
C PRO A 20 -16.81 15.24 -31.40
N LEU A 21 -16.13 14.79 -32.46
CA LEU A 21 -15.51 13.49 -32.44
C LEU A 21 -14.55 13.58 -31.25
N LEU A 22 -14.89 12.94 -30.15
CA LEU A 22 -13.91 12.60 -29.14
C LEU A 22 -12.90 11.75 -29.89
N VAL A 23 -11.81 12.38 -30.34
CA VAL A 23 -10.60 11.67 -30.74
C VAL A 23 -10.16 11.01 -29.45
N GLN A 24 -10.62 9.77 -29.24
CA GLN A 24 -10.01 8.90 -28.28
C GLN A 24 -8.59 8.74 -28.80
N ALA A 25 -7.64 9.38 -28.13
CA ALA A 25 -6.23 9.29 -28.47
C ALA A 25 -5.90 7.80 -28.58
N SER A 26 -5.69 7.32 -29.79
CA SER A 26 -5.32 5.93 -30.03
C SER A 26 -3.92 5.77 -29.47
N GLU A 27 -3.77 4.97 -28.41
CA GLU A 27 -2.44 4.59 -27.94
C GLU A 27 -1.65 3.98 -29.10
N GLU A 28 -0.42 4.45 -29.28
CA GLU A 28 0.48 3.90 -30.31
C GLU A 28 0.77 2.42 -30.03
N SER A 29 1.00 1.67 -31.11
CA SER A 29 1.43 0.28 -31.01
C SER A 29 2.87 0.24 -30.49
N LEU A 30 3.13 -0.65 -29.54
CA LEU A 30 4.47 -0.98 -29.10
C LEU A 30 5.24 -1.70 -30.21
N GLU A 31 6.55 -1.51 -30.24
CA GLU A 31 7.44 -2.28 -31.11
C GLU A 31 7.52 -3.73 -30.60
N GLN A 32 7.56 -4.70 -31.52
CA GLN A 32 7.61 -6.13 -31.16
C GLN A 32 8.79 -6.45 -30.22
N GLN A 33 9.96 -5.86 -30.47
CA GLN A 33 11.14 -6.04 -29.63
C GLN A 33 10.91 -5.57 -28.18
N GLU A 34 10.11 -4.52 -27.99
CA GLU A 34 9.77 -4.04 -26.65
C GLU A 34 8.84 -5.02 -25.93
N ILE A 35 7.84 -5.56 -26.65
CA ILE A 35 6.91 -6.56 -26.13
C ILE A 35 7.67 -7.79 -25.67
N ASP A 36 8.52 -8.36 -26.52
CA ASP A 36 9.30 -9.57 -26.22
C ASP A 36 10.19 -9.35 -24.98
N LYS A 37 10.86 -8.19 -24.91
CA LYS A 37 11.69 -7.81 -23.76
C LYS A 37 10.86 -7.69 -22.48
N ALA A 38 9.68 -7.10 -22.56
CA ALA A 38 8.79 -6.91 -21.41
C ALA A 38 8.30 -8.25 -20.86
N VAL A 39 7.85 -9.16 -21.74
CA VAL A 39 7.38 -10.49 -21.35
C VAL A 39 8.51 -11.33 -20.76
N ALA A 40 9.68 -11.36 -21.41
CA ALA A 40 10.84 -12.09 -20.89
C ALA A 40 11.31 -11.54 -19.52
N SER A 41 11.28 -10.21 -19.34
CA SER A 41 11.63 -9.59 -18.05
C SER A 41 10.57 -9.87 -16.98
N LEU A 42 9.29 -9.93 -17.35
CA LEU A 42 8.21 -10.28 -16.43
C LEU A 42 8.39 -11.71 -15.90
N ILE A 43 8.63 -12.67 -16.80
CA ILE A 43 8.88 -14.08 -16.43
C ILE A 43 10.03 -14.16 -15.43
N ARG A 44 11.16 -13.51 -15.74
CA ARG A 44 12.32 -13.47 -14.85
C ARG A 44 12.01 -12.82 -13.50
N ALA A 45 11.29 -11.70 -13.49
CA ALA A 45 10.95 -10.99 -12.25
C ALA A 45 10.06 -11.85 -11.34
N VAL A 46 9.05 -12.51 -11.91
CA VAL A 46 8.19 -13.45 -11.18
C VAL A 46 9.01 -14.63 -10.65
N ASP A 47 9.84 -15.25 -11.49
CA ASP A 47 10.66 -16.41 -11.11
C ASP A 47 11.63 -16.11 -9.96
N GLN A 48 12.17 -14.89 -9.90
CA GLN A 48 13.18 -14.55 -8.89
C GLN A 48 12.60 -14.05 -7.56
N HIS A 49 11.41 -13.42 -7.59
CA HIS A 49 10.96 -12.62 -6.45
C HIS A 49 9.52 -12.87 -6.03
N TYR A 50 8.69 -13.57 -6.81
CA TYR A 50 7.30 -13.78 -6.42
C TYR A 50 7.21 -14.69 -5.18
N LEU A 51 6.37 -14.27 -4.24
CA LEU A 51 6.30 -14.82 -2.89
C LEU A 51 5.86 -16.28 -2.83
N TYR A 52 4.92 -16.68 -3.69
CA TYR A 52 4.24 -17.98 -3.59
C TYR A 52 4.81 -18.99 -4.59
N ASP A 53 5.71 -19.84 -4.11
CA ASP A 53 6.49 -20.79 -4.94
C ASP A 53 5.64 -21.61 -5.93
N GLU A 54 4.56 -22.26 -5.46
CA GLU A 54 3.71 -23.08 -6.34
C GLU A 54 3.04 -22.25 -7.45
N LYS A 55 2.57 -21.05 -7.11
CA LYS A 55 1.92 -20.15 -8.07
C LYS A 55 2.94 -19.56 -9.03
N ARG A 56 4.13 -19.22 -8.53
CA ARG A 56 5.26 -18.72 -9.32
C ARG A 56 5.61 -19.68 -10.44
N GLU A 57 5.86 -20.95 -10.12
CA GLU A 57 6.24 -21.97 -11.10
C GLU A 57 5.20 -22.10 -12.22
N LYS A 58 3.91 -22.14 -11.85
CA LYS A 58 2.80 -22.19 -12.80
C LYS A 58 2.70 -20.92 -13.68
N ILE A 59 2.95 -19.74 -13.11
CA ILE A 59 2.95 -18.48 -13.88
C ILE A 59 4.11 -18.46 -14.88
N VAL A 60 5.31 -18.86 -14.43
CA VAL A 60 6.52 -18.90 -15.26
C VAL A 60 6.31 -19.84 -16.44
N GLU A 61 5.81 -21.06 -16.19
CA GLU A 61 5.47 -22.02 -17.22
C GLU A 61 4.43 -21.45 -18.20
N TYR A 62 3.32 -20.90 -17.68
CA TYR A 62 2.23 -20.40 -18.52
C TYR A 62 2.68 -19.25 -19.44
N LEU A 63 3.41 -18.27 -18.90
CA LEU A 63 3.92 -17.14 -19.68
C LEU A 63 4.99 -17.57 -20.69
N ALA A 64 5.88 -18.50 -20.31
CA ALA A 64 6.91 -19.02 -21.21
C ALA A 64 6.28 -19.78 -22.39
N THR A 65 5.31 -20.66 -22.13
CA THR A 65 4.59 -21.37 -23.20
C THR A 65 3.83 -20.42 -24.12
N ALA A 66 3.18 -19.38 -23.58
CA ALA A 66 2.51 -18.37 -24.40
C ALA A 66 3.50 -17.61 -25.30
N LEU A 67 4.70 -17.32 -24.77
CA LEU A 67 5.77 -16.67 -25.53
C LEU A 67 6.30 -17.58 -26.65
N GLU A 68 6.54 -18.87 -26.37
CA GLU A 68 6.97 -19.86 -27.36
C GLU A 68 5.93 -20.09 -28.47
N ASN A 69 4.65 -19.97 -28.14
CA ASN A 69 3.53 -20.11 -29.08
C ASN A 69 3.21 -18.82 -29.85
N SER A 70 4.08 -17.80 -29.83
CA SER A 70 3.87 -16.53 -30.55
C SER A 70 2.59 -15.79 -30.15
N GLU A 71 2.09 -15.98 -28.92
CA GLU A 71 0.85 -15.32 -28.46
C GLU A 71 0.99 -13.81 -28.23
N PHE A 72 2.22 -13.30 -28.25
CA PHE A 72 2.56 -11.88 -28.09
C PHE A 72 3.00 -11.24 -29.42
N ASP A 73 2.89 -11.95 -30.54
CA ASP A 73 3.19 -11.43 -31.86
C ASP A 73 2.06 -10.51 -32.34
N GLY A 74 2.43 -9.40 -33.00
CA GLY A 74 1.49 -8.50 -33.66
C GLY A 74 1.27 -7.17 -32.92
N HIS A 75 0.11 -6.55 -33.14
CA HIS A 75 -0.13 -5.18 -32.71
C HIS A 75 -0.73 -5.09 -31.30
N PHE A 76 0.10 -4.66 -30.35
CA PHE A 76 -0.30 -4.34 -28.97
C PHE A 76 -0.06 -2.87 -28.65
N SER A 77 -1.07 -2.20 -28.11
CA SER A 77 -0.86 -0.97 -27.34
C SER A 77 -0.45 -1.34 -25.89
N PHE A 78 0.06 -0.36 -25.14
CA PHE A 78 0.38 -0.53 -23.72
C PHE A 78 -0.82 -1.11 -22.94
N SER A 79 -1.99 -0.49 -23.04
CA SER A 79 -3.18 -0.94 -22.32
C SER A 79 -3.59 -2.36 -22.69
N ARG A 80 -3.47 -2.75 -23.97
CA ARG A 80 -3.79 -4.10 -24.43
C ARG A 80 -2.82 -5.14 -23.89
N LEU A 81 -1.52 -4.87 -23.94
CA LEU A 81 -0.50 -5.77 -23.40
C LEU A 81 -0.61 -5.89 -21.88
N LYS A 82 -0.74 -4.76 -21.17
CA LYS A 82 -1.00 -4.70 -19.73
C LYS A 82 -2.16 -5.60 -19.33
N ASN A 83 -3.32 -5.41 -19.95
CA ASN A 83 -4.52 -6.16 -19.59
C ASN A 83 -4.36 -7.66 -19.87
N LYS A 84 -3.72 -8.04 -21.00
CA LYS A 84 -3.44 -9.44 -21.30
C LYS A 84 -2.54 -10.07 -20.22
N LEU A 85 -1.41 -9.44 -19.93
CA LEU A 85 -0.44 -9.95 -18.96
C LEU A 85 -1.00 -10.01 -17.53
N GLU A 86 -1.65 -8.95 -17.06
CA GLU A 86 -2.30 -8.96 -15.73
C GLU A 86 -3.40 -10.02 -15.64
N SER A 87 -4.18 -10.23 -16.71
CA SER A 87 -5.19 -11.30 -16.73
C SER A 87 -4.56 -12.68 -16.66
N MET A 88 -3.45 -12.91 -17.37
CA MET A 88 -2.70 -14.17 -17.31
C MET A 88 -2.15 -14.41 -15.89
N LEU A 89 -1.50 -13.41 -15.30
CA LEU A 89 -0.99 -13.45 -13.93
C LEU A 89 -2.11 -13.77 -12.93
N PHE A 90 -3.23 -13.04 -12.98
CA PHE A 90 -4.36 -13.25 -12.09
C PHE A 90 -5.03 -14.61 -12.29
N SER A 91 -5.15 -15.09 -13.53
CA SER A 91 -5.83 -16.35 -13.85
C SER A 91 -5.21 -17.55 -13.11
N VAL A 92 -3.89 -17.54 -12.96
CA VAL A 92 -3.11 -18.58 -12.27
C VAL A 92 -2.98 -18.29 -10.78
N SER A 93 -2.60 -17.06 -10.42
CA SER A 93 -2.26 -16.71 -9.04
C SER A 93 -3.46 -16.43 -8.13
N LYS A 94 -4.58 -15.97 -8.72
CA LYS A 94 -5.69 -15.29 -8.01
C LYS A 94 -5.23 -14.11 -7.14
N ASP A 95 -4.09 -13.53 -7.48
CA ASP A 95 -3.46 -12.43 -6.74
C ASP A 95 -3.65 -11.13 -7.51
N SER A 96 -4.35 -10.17 -6.90
CA SER A 96 -4.62 -8.86 -7.48
C SER A 96 -3.50 -7.84 -7.24
N SER A 97 -2.39 -8.24 -6.60
CA SER A 97 -1.27 -7.34 -6.30
C SER A 97 -0.36 -7.05 -7.50
N PHE A 98 -0.46 -7.84 -8.57
CA PHE A 98 0.26 -7.58 -9.82
C PHE A 98 -0.29 -6.36 -10.54
N ARG A 99 0.58 -5.41 -10.87
CA ARG A 99 0.24 -4.24 -11.67
C ARG A 99 1.34 -3.95 -12.68
N ILE A 100 0.98 -3.75 -13.93
CA ILE A 100 1.89 -3.23 -14.96
C ILE A 100 1.56 -1.76 -15.17
N ILE A 101 2.57 -0.91 -15.01
CA ILE A 101 2.43 0.55 -15.09
C ILE A 101 3.31 1.10 -16.20
N SER A 102 2.88 2.23 -16.77
CA SER A 102 3.71 2.99 -17.69
C SER A 102 4.86 3.64 -16.91
N ARG A 103 6.04 3.66 -17.52
CA ARG A 103 7.19 4.41 -17.01
C ARG A 103 7.14 5.88 -17.38
N ALA A 104 6.23 6.30 -18.27
CA ALA A 104 6.02 7.71 -18.56
C ALA A 104 5.52 8.43 -17.28
N GLY A 105 6.41 9.18 -16.64
CA GLY A 105 6.18 9.84 -15.34
C GLY A 105 6.91 9.19 -14.16
N LEU A 106 7.53 8.03 -14.35
CA LEU A 106 8.57 7.50 -13.45
C LEU A 106 9.90 8.02 -14.00
N SER A 107 10.42 9.13 -13.47
CA SER A 107 11.72 9.65 -13.90
C SER A 107 12.78 8.54 -13.83
N ASP A 108 13.48 8.29 -14.94
CA ASP A 108 14.66 7.41 -14.99
C ASP A 108 15.81 7.97 -14.13
N ASP A 109 15.69 9.24 -13.74
CA ASP A 109 16.46 9.83 -12.65
C ASP A 109 15.89 9.34 -11.33
N SER A 110 16.54 8.31 -10.79
CA SER A 110 16.62 8.06 -9.36
C SER A 110 17.44 9.14 -8.63
N GLU A 111 17.38 10.40 -9.08
CA GLU A 111 17.38 11.47 -8.11
C GLU A 111 15.97 11.42 -7.52
N THR A 112 15.87 10.84 -6.33
CA THR A 112 14.82 11.22 -5.38
C THR A 112 14.83 12.73 -5.32
N SER A 113 14.11 13.39 -6.22
CA SER A 113 13.63 14.74 -5.97
C SER A 113 13.10 14.69 -4.55
N ASP A 114 13.54 15.63 -3.71
CA ASP A 114 13.12 15.79 -2.33
C ASP A 114 11.60 16.04 -2.30
N ILE A 115 10.81 15.01 -2.63
CA ILE A 115 9.36 15.00 -2.47
C ILE A 115 9.19 14.91 -0.96
N ILE A 116 9.18 16.09 -0.34
CA ILE A 116 8.78 16.26 1.03
C ILE A 116 7.28 15.97 1.05
N LEU A 117 6.97 14.72 1.35
CA LEU A 117 5.61 14.34 1.70
C LEU A 117 5.32 14.90 3.09
N PRO A 118 4.20 15.64 3.28
CA PRO A 118 3.90 16.26 4.56
C PRO A 118 3.57 15.20 5.60
N GLY A 119 4.20 15.29 6.77
CA GLY A 119 3.89 14.51 7.96
C GLY A 119 3.89 15.40 9.19
N ALA A 120 3.26 14.95 10.27
CA ALA A 120 3.27 15.62 11.56
C ALA A 120 3.06 14.63 12.71
N ILE A 121 3.84 14.81 13.78
CA ILE A 121 3.61 14.17 15.08
C ILE A 121 3.01 15.21 16.02
N GLN A 122 1.84 14.92 16.58
CA GLN A 122 1.23 15.76 17.60
C GLN A 122 1.16 15.01 18.91
N THR A 123 1.56 15.66 20.00
CA THR A 123 1.49 15.09 21.34
C THR A 123 0.73 15.98 22.29
N GLN A 124 -0.03 15.37 23.20
CA GLN A 124 -0.74 16.07 24.25
C GLN A 124 -0.85 15.18 25.50
N LEU A 125 -0.78 15.80 26.67
CA LEU A 125 -1.33 15.23 27.90
C LEU A 125 -2.74 15.79 28.07
N ILE A 126 -3.73 14.90 28.00
CA ILE A 126 -5.15 15.27 28.20
C ILE A 126 -5.53 15.02 29.67
N GLU A 127 -6.82 15.20 29.99
CA GLU A 127 -7.33 14.97 31.34
C GLU A 127 -6.94 13.58 31.88
N ASN A 128 -6.69 13.49 33.19
CA ASN A 128 -6.22 12.29 33.90
C ASN A 128 -4.82 11.79 33.51
N ASP A 129 -3.96 12.65 32.99
CA ASP A 129 -2.58 12.33 32.56
C ASP A 129 -2.54 11.23 31.48
N ILE A 130 -3.58 11.18 30.64
CA ILE A 130 -3.60 10.30 29.48
C ILE A 130 -2.71 10.94 28.40
N GLY A 131 -1.77 10.17 27.88
CA GLY A 131 -0.95 10.55 26.74
C GLY A 131 -1.72 10.36 25.44
N TYR A 132 -1.65 11.35 24.57
CA TYR A 132 -2.19 11.31 23.22
C TYR A 132 -1.07 11.56 22.22
N LEU A 133 -0.93 10.67 21.25
CA LEU A 133 0.03 10.72 20.14
C LEU A 133 -0.72 10.57 18.82
N ALA A 134 -0.82 11.63 18.02
CA ALA A 134 -1.36 11.54 16.67
C ALA A 134 -0.23 11.47 15.64
N ILE A 135 -0.38 10.55 14.70
CA ILE A 135 0.45 10.41 13.51
C ILE A 135 -0.37 10.85 12.30
N ASP A 136 0.05 11.92 11.65
CA ASP A 136 -0.68 12.51 10.52
C ASP A 136 0.24 12.62 9.30
N GLY A 137 -0.19 12.09 8.15
CA GLY A 137 0.59 12.16 6.91
C GLY A 137 1.77 11.17 6.84
N ASP A 138 2.79 11.52 6.04
CA ASP A 138 3.80 10.59 5.54
C ASP A 138 5.15 10.63 6.31
N PHE A 139 5.70 9.44 6.58
CA PHE A 139 6.86 9.18 7.43
C PHE A 139 7.92 8.32 6.71
N ILE A 140 8.47 8.82 5.60
CA ILE A 140 9.44 8.10 4.76
C ILE A 140 10.90 8.34 5.19
N SER A 141 11.20 9.54 5.69
CA SER A 141 12.55 9.95 6.10
C SER A 141 12.97 9.40 7.47
N ASP A 142 14.25 9.07 7.63
CA ASP A 142 14.82 8.68 8.93
C ASP A 142 14.82 9.83 9.96
N SER A 143 14.68 11.09 9.52
CA SER A 143 14.62 12.26 10.42
C SER A 143 13.47 12.17 11.44
N TRP A 144 12.40 11.46 11.12
CA TRP A 144 11.26 11.25 12.01
C TRP A 144 11.63 10.47 13.28
N GLN A 145 12.72 9.70 13.30
CA GLN A 145 13.15 8.93 14.48
C GLN A 145 13.46 9.83 15.69
N THR A 146 14.02 11.01 15.45
CA THR A 146 14.27 11.99 16.53
C THR A 146 12.96 12.56 17.06
N GLU A 147 12.01 12.87 16.17
CA GLU A 147 10.73 13.46 16.56
C GLU A 147 9.87 12.49 17.37
N ILE A 148 9.78 11.22 16.94
CA ILE A 148 9.08 10.20 17.73
C ILE A 148 9.77 9.93 19.07
N SER A 149 11.12 9.99 19.14
CA SER A 149 11.83 9.84 20.42
C SER A 149 11.48 10.95 21.42
N ASN A 150 11.36 12.18 20.94
CA ASN A 150 10.97 13.32 21.77
C ASN A 150 9.51 13.21 22.22
N ALA A 151 8.63 12.78 21.31
CA ALA A 151 7.23 12.50 21.63
C ALA A 151 7.11 11.41 22.71
N MET A 152 7.85 10.30 22.58
CA MET A 152 7.86 9.23 23.57
C MET A 152 8.47 9.68 24.92
N ALA A 153 9.49 10.55 24.90
CA ALA A 153 10.02 11.15 26.13
C ALA A 153 8.96 11.98 26.86
N PHE A 154 8.23 12.82 26.14
CA PHE A 154 7.16 13.66 26.68
C PHE A 154 6.00 12.84 27.28
N LEU A 155 5.66 11.70 26.66
CA LEU A 155 4.54 10.85 27.05
C LEU A 155 4.92 9.71 28.02
N SER A 156 6.19 9.60 28.41
CA SER A 156 6.76 8.46 29.15
C SER A 156 6.17 8.21 30.55
N GLU A 157 5.59 9.25 31.16
CA GLU A 157 4.98 9.19 32.50
C GLU A 157 3.44 9.27 32.46
N SER A 158 2.85 9.12 31.28
CA SER A 158 1.39 9.05 31.15
C SER A 158 0.80 7.82 31.84
N LYS A 159 -0.43 7.93 32.34
CA LYS A 159 -1.13 6.79 32.97
C LYS A 159 -1.68 5.79 31.96
N ALA A 160 -1.91 6.24 30.73
CA ALA A 160 -2.27 5.45 29.56
C ALA A 160 -1.84 6.22 28.31
N LEU A 161 -1.59 5.51 27.20
CA LEU A 161 -1.21 6.13 25.93
C LEU A 161 -2.22 5.74 24.83
N ILE A 162 -2.73 6.74 24.12
CA ILE A 162 -3.56 6.59 22.93
C ILE A 162 -2.73 7.03 21.71
N ILE A 163 -2.59 6.15 20.72
CA ILE A 163 -1.96 6.44 19.44
C ILE A 163 -3.05 6.53 18.37
N ASP A 164 -3.24 7.71 17.78
CA ASP A 164 -4.18 7.92 16.68
C ASP A 164 -3.47 7.74 15.34
N LEU A 165 -3.84 6.69 14.61
CA LEU A 165 -3.33 6.38 13.28
C LEU A 165 -4.35 6.68 12.17
N ARG A 166 -5.53 7.25 12.49
CA ARG A 166 -6.63 7.37 11.52
C ARG A 166 -6.28 8.15 10.27
N THR A 167 -5.32 9.08 10.36
CA THR A 167 -4.82 9.91 9.25
C THR A 167 -3.35 9.64 8.91
N ALA A 168 -2.79 8.53 9.40
CA ALA A 168 -1.44 8.13 9.09
C ALA A 168 -1.32 7.75 7.60
N GLY A 169 -0.32 8.34 6.93
CA GLY A 169 0.00 8.11 5.53
C GLY A 169 1.04 7.01 5.34
N LEU A 170 1.85 7.14 4.29
CA LEU A 170 2.93 6.21 3.99
C LEU A 170 4.01 6.24 5.08
N THR A 171 4.66 5.11 5.33
CA THR A 171 5.82 5.08 6.21
C THR A 171 6.84 4.05 5.75
N SER A 172 8.11 4.28 6.08
CA SER A 172 9.19 3.36 5.76
C SER A 172 9.22 2.19 6.75
N LEU A 173 9.62 0.99 6.27
CA LEU A 173 9.82 -0.16 7.15
C LEU A 173 10.85 0.14 8.27
N PRO A 174 12.01 0.78 7.99
CA PRO A 174 12.95 1.15 9.05
C PRO A 174 12.35 2.04 10.14
N PHE A 175 11.52 3.03 9.77
CA PHE A 175 10.84 3.87 10.75
C PHE A 175 9.79 3.09 11.55
N SER A 176 8.96 2.27 10.91
CA SER A 176 7.99 1.43 11.63
C SER A 176 8.64 0.44 12.60
N GLN A 177 9.82 -0.12 12.25
CA GLN A 177 10.62 -0.95 13.15
C GLN A 177 11.14 -0.14 14.34
N TYR A 178 11.63 1.08 14.10
CA TYR A 178 12.07 1.99 15.16
C TYR A 178 10.92 2.36 16.09
N PHE A 179 9.77 2.73 15.53
CA PHE A 179 8.54 3.03 16.26
C PHE A 179 8.13 1.87 17.19
N LEU A 180 8.05 0.65 16.65
CA LEU A 180 7.73 -0.56 17.42
C LEU A 180 8.72 -0.82 18.57
N SER A 181 9.97 -0.40 18.42
CA SER A 181 11.01 -0.61 19.42
C SER A 181 10.79 0.20 20.71
N HIS A 182 9.91 1.22 20.69
CA HIS A 182 9.48 1.92 21.91
C HIS A 182 8.53 1.09 22.79
N PHE A 183 7.93 0.03 22.26
CA PHE A 183 6.89 -0.75 22.95
C PHE A 183 7.28 -2.22 23.18
N ILE A 184 8.33 -2.67 22.49
CA ILE A 184 8.79 -4.04 22.51
C ILE A 184 10.18 -4.08 23.15
N PRO A 185 10.43 -4.96 24.15
CA PRO A 185 11.75 -5.13 24.75
C PRO A 185 12.85 -5.28 23.71
N THR A 186 14.02 -4.69 23.97
CA THR A 186 15.18 -4.70 23.06
C THR A 186 15.60 -6.13 22.68
N ASP A 187 15.98 -6.31 21.41
CA ASP A 187 16.41 -7.58 20.83
C ASP A 187 15.36 -8.70 20.90
N GLN A 188 14.08 -8.35 20.92
CA GLN A 188 12.97 -9.29 20.74
C GLN A 188 12.56 -9.33 19.26
N SER A 189 12.47 -10.53 18.70
CA SER A 189 11.84 -10.74 17.40
C SER A 189 10.34 -10.59 17.54
N PHE A 190 9.71 -9.80 16.69
CA PHE A 190 8.27 -9.58 16.75
C PHE A 190 7.55 -9.83 15.41
N ALA A 191 8.32 -9.99 14.33
CA ALA A 191 7.81 -10.42 13.04
C ALA A 191 8.90 -11.07 12.20
N THR A 192 8.47 -11.72 11.12
CA THR A 192 9.33 -12.30 10.09
C THR A 192 8.83 -11.87 8.73
N LEU A 193 9.74 -11.40 7.88
CA LEU A 193 9.51 -11.24 6.46
C LEU A 193 9.74 -12.58 5.78
N THR A 194 8.77 -13.04 5.01
CA THR A 194 8.91 -14.17 4.10
C THR A 194 9.04 -13.64 2.68
N PHE A 195 10.01 -14.15 1.93
CA PHE A 195 10.26 -13.81 0.53
C PHE A 195 10.08 -15.06 -0.35
N GLY A 196 10.10 -14.87 -1.67
CA GLY A 196 10.13 -15.99 -2.62
C GLY A 196 11.29 -16.96 -2.34
N HIS A 197 11.10 -18.24 -2.72
CA HIS A 197 12.03 -19.35 -2.48
C HIS A 197 12.28 -19.66 -1.00
N GLY A 198 11.29 -19.41 -0.14
CA GLY A 198 11.33 -19.76 1.28
C GLY A 198 12.36 -18.99 2.11
N LYS A 199 12.95 -17.91 1.56
CA LYS A 199 13.86 -17.06 2.33
C LYS A 199 13.08 -16.30 3.39
N THR A 200 13.66 -16.15 4.57
CA THR A 200 13.06 -15.39 5.67
C THR A 200 14.05 -14.41 6.28
N SER A 201 13.54 -13.32 6.84
CA SER A 201 14.33 -12.34 7.60
C SER A 201 13.55 -11.89 8.84
N PRO A 202 14.08 -12.11 10.06
CA PRO A 202 13.41 -11.65 11.28
C PRO A 202 13.50 -10.13 11.40
N ILE A 203 12.42 -9.52 11.88
CA ILE A 203 12.40 -8.13 12.32
C ILE A 203 12.47 -8.11 13.85
N ARG A 204 13.52 -7.45 14.35
CA ARG A 204 13.83 -7.37 15.78
C ARG A 204 13.74 -5.94 16.27
N SER A 205 13.39 -5.74 17.53
CA SER A 205 13.44 -4.43 18.17
C SER A 205 14.87 -3.93 18.27
N LYS A 206 15.02 -2.62 18.07
CA LYS A 206 16.27 -1.88 18.24
C LYS A 206 16.30 -1.25 19.63
N SER A 207 17.47 -0.77 20.04
CA SER A 207 17.55 0.08 21.24
C SER A 207 16.99 1.47 20.93
N VAL A 208 16.16 2.00 21.82
CA VAL A 208 15.57 3.35 21.71
C VAL A 208 15.69 4.10 23.03
N ALA A 209 15.66 5.43 22.94
CA ALA A 209 15.52 6.27 24.12
C ALA A 209 14.05 6.26 24.59
N ASN A 210 13.84 6.24 25.91
CA ASN A 210 12.52 6.31 26.54
C ASN A 210 11.52 5.27 25.99
N PRO A 211 11.80 3.95 26.13
CA PRO A 211 10.78 2.95 25.87
C PRO A 211 9.58 3.16 26.80
N LEU A 212 8.38 2.93 26.31
CA LEU A 212 7.17 2.97 27.12
C LEU A 212 7.28 1.92 28.23
N LYS A 213 6.93 2.31 29.46
CA LYS A 213 6.91 1.37 30.58
C LYS A 213 5.87 0.28 30.32
N SER A 214 6.20 -0.95 30.67
CA SER A 214 5.41 -2.14 30.29
C SER A 214 4.01 -2.20 30.92
N ASP A 215 3.77 -1.42 31.97
CA ASP A 215 2.53 -1.32 32.73
C ASP A 215 1.61 -0.20 32.26
N ILE A 216 2.06 0.69 31.37
CA ILE A 216 1.22 1.74 30.79
C ILE A 216 0.28 1.11 29.75
N PRO A 217 -1.06 1.16 29.96
CA PRO A 217 -2.02 0.69 28.97
C PRO A 217 -1.90 1.47 27.66
N LEU A 218 -1.84 0.74 26.55
CA LEU A 218 -1.68 1.31 25.22
C LEU A 218 -2.92 1.01 24.36
N TYR A 219 -3.41 2.04 23.69
CA TYR A 219 -4.53 1.98 22.76
C TYR A 219 -4.09 2.53 21.41
N ILE A 220 -4.55 1.89 20.33
CA ILE A 220 -4.31 2.38 18.97
C ILE A 220 -5.65 2.57 18.30
N VAL A 221 -5.86 3.76 17.74
CA VAL A 221 -7.09 4.11 17.05
C VAL A 221 -6.90 4.05 15.54
N THR A 222 -7.76 3.27 14.88
CA THR A 222 -7.62 2.94 13.45
C THR A 222 -8.80 3.41 12.60
N SER A 223 -8.56 3.50 11.29
CA SER A 223 -9.56 3.75 10.25
C SER A 223 -9.38 2.77 9.08
N PRO A 224 -10.37 2.68 8.17
CA PRO A 224 -10.23 1.90 6.93
C PRO A 224 -9.12 2.39 5.99
N PHE A 225 -8.54 3.57 6.24
CA PHE A 225 -7.46 4.15 5.44
C PHE A 225 -6.06 3.80 5.97
N VAL A 226 -5.95 3.21 7.16
CA VAL A 226 -4.68 2.72 7.69
C VAL A 226 -4.20 1.57 6.82
N ALA A 227 -2.96 1.66 6.32
CA ALA A 227 -2.43 0.71 5.35
C ALA A 227 -0.93 0.42 5.56
N GLY A 228 -0.50 -0.76 5.10
CA GLY A 228 0.91 -1.14 4.98
C GLY A 228 1.63 -1.17 6.33
N SER A 229 2.70 -0.40 6.46
CA SER A 229 3.55 -0.42 7.65
C SER A 229 2.85 0.06 8.94
N TRP A 230 1.76 0.83 8.86
CA TRP A 230 0.95 1.15 10.06
C TRP A 230 0.03 0.00 10.48
N GLU A 231 -0.39 -0.83 9.53
CA GLU A 231 -1.05 -2.10 9.85
C GLU A 231 -0.06 -3.06 10.50
N PHE A 232 1.18 -3.10 10.02
CA PHE A 232 2.25 -3.85 10.66
C PHE A 232 2.45 -3.43 12.12
N VAL A 233 2.53 -2.12 12.40
CA VAL A 233 2.63 -1.60 13.78
C VAL A 233 1.44 -2.07 14.64
N SER A 234 0.22 -1.86 14.14
CA SER A 234 -1.02 -2.17 14.87
C SER A 234 -1.14 -3.68 15.13
N TYR A 235 -0.91 -4.50 14.10
CA TYR A 235 -0.97 -5.95 14.17
C TYR A 235 0.08 -6.50 15.14
N THR A 236 1.32 -6.04 15.05
CA THR A 236 2.39 -6.51 15.94
C THR A 236 2.07 -6.20 17.40
N LEU A 237 1.63 -4.98 17.72
CA LEU A 237 1.32 -4.60 19.10
C LEU A 237 0.08 -5.32 19.64
N LYS A 238 -0.93 -5.55 18.80
CA LYS A 238 -2.09 -6.39 19.14
C LYS A 238 -1.68 -7.83 19.45
N GLN A 239 -0.93 -8.49 18.55
CA GLN A 239 -0.54 -9.90 18.71
C GLN A 239 0.39 -10.12 19.90
N ASN A 240 1.24 -9.13 20.22
CA ASN A 240 2.08 -9.15 21.42
C ASN A 240 1.32 -8.77 22.71
N LYS A 241 0.00 -8.57 22.64
CA LYS A 241 -0.88 -8.16 23.75
C LYS A 241 -0.38 -6.87 24.43
N LYS A 242 0.19 -5.96 23.64
CA LYS A 242 0.71 -4.68 24.09
C LYS A 242 -0.32 -3.56 23.91
N ALA A 243 -1.11 -3.61 22.85
CA ALA A 243 -2.10 -2.58 22.55
C ALA A 243 -3.51 -3.17 22.40
N THR A 244 -4.51 -2.38 22.78
CA THR A 244 -5.91 -2.59 22.40
C THR A 244 -6.22 -1.74 21.17
N ILE A 245 -6.71 -2.35 20.09
CA ILE A 245 -7.07 -1.66 18.85
C ILE A 245 -8.55 -1.24 18.92
N VAL A 246 -8.82 0.04 18.69
CA VAL A 246 -10.17 0.62 18.73
C VAL A 246 -10.49 1.33 17.41
N GLY A 247 -11.63 1.03 16.80
CA GLY A 247 -12.03 1.68 15.55
C GLY A 247 -12.58 0.70 14.53
N MET A 248 -12.16 0.87 13.28
CA MET A 248 -12.58 0.03 12.15
C MET A 248 -11.41 -0.84 11.64
N PRO A 249 -11.70 -1.94 10.92
CA PRO A 249 -10.68 -2.72 10.23
C PRO A 249 -9.85 -1.87 9.27
N THR A 250 -8.56 -2.20 9.11
CA THR A 250 -7.62 -1.51 8.23
C THR A 250 -7.66 -2.05 6.80
N MET A 251 -6.81 -1.54 5.90
CA MET A 251 -6.90 -1.80 4.45
C MET A 251 -6.57 -3.25 4.01
N GLY A 252 -5.72 -3.97 4.74
CA GLY A 252 -5.28 -5.33 4.42
C GLY A 252 -4.02 -5.45 3.57
N LEU A 253 -3.10 -4.49 3.62
CA LEU A 253 -1.85 -4.51 2.86
C LEU A 253 -0.69 -5.16 3.65
N GLY A 254 -0.86 -6.43 4.03
CA GLY A 254 0.13 -7.22 4.77
C GLY A 254 1.35 -7.71 3.99
N PHE A 255 1.77 -6.97 2.96
CA PHE A 255 2.85 -7.35 2.06
C PHE A 255 3.65 -6.13 1.60
N MET A 256 4.89 -6.37 1.18
CA MET A 256 5.75 -5.37 0.54
C MET A 256 5.71 -5.53 -0.96
N THR A 257 5.68 -4.42 -1.68
CA THR A 257 5.74 -4.40 -3.14
C THR A 257 7.06 -3.82 -3.62
N SER A 258 7.54 -4.30 -4.77
CA SER A 258 8.69 -3.74 -5.48
C SER A 258 8.23 -3.27 -6.86
N THR A 259 8.91 -2.25 -7.38
CA THR A 259 8.75 -1.81 -8.77
C THR A 259 9.96 -2.26 -9.57
N THR A 260 9.77 -3.13 -10.57
CA THR A 260 10.84 -3.66 -11.43
C THR A 260 10.62 -3.23 -12.88
N PRO A 261 11.59 -2.58 -13.55
CA PRO A 261 11.50 -2.29 -14.97
C PRO A 261 11.34 -3.58 -15.80
N LEU A 262 10.37 -3.60 -16.71
CA LEU A 262 10.17 -4.69 -17.68
C LEU A 262 10.74 -4.32 -19.06
N SER A 263 10.57 -3.06 -19.46
CA SER A 263 11.04 -2.51 -20.73
C SER A 263 11.39 -1.03 -20.55
N GLN A 264 11.63 -0.33 -21.67
CA GLN A 264 11.83 1.12 -21.66
C GLN A 264 10.60 1.85 -21.12
N HIS A 265 9.39 1.40 -21.47
CA HIS A 265 8.15 2.10 -21.12
C HIS A 265 7.28 1.40 -20.07
N MET A 266 7.68 0.24 -19.55
CA MET A 266 6.85 -0.56 -18.65
C MET A 266 7.59 -1.00 -17.38
N SER A 267 6.90 -0.95 -16.24
CA SER A 267 7.35 -1.52 -14.97
C SER A 267 6.30 -2.45 -14.39
N LEU A 268 6.75 -3.47 -13.66
CA LEU A 268 5.94 -4.35 -12.83
C LEU A 268 5.96 -3.85 -11.39
N ILE A 269 4.79 -3.68 -10.79
CA ILE A 269 4.62 -3.70 -9.33
C ILE A 269 4.16 -5.11 -8.94
N MET A 270 4.86 -5.72 -7.99
CA MET A 270 4.56 -7.06 -7.50
C MET A 270 4.88 -7.18 -6.02
N ALA A 271 4.07 -7.95 -5.29
CA ALA A 271 4.39 -8.35 -3.93
C ALA A 271 5.64 -9.26 -3.92
N TYR A 272 6.68 -8.87 -3.18
CA TYR A 272 7.94 -9.62 -3.09
C TYR A 272 8.23 -10.16 -1.69
N ALA A 273 7.54 -9.64 -0.67
CA ALA A 273 7.64 -10.12 0.69
C ALA A 273 6.28 -10.02 1.40
N ALA A 274 6.02 -10.91 2.36
CA ALA A 274 4.89 -10.82 3.27
C ALA A 274 5.35 -10.79 4.72
N PHE A 275 4.57 -10.10 5.55
CA PHE A 275 4.77 -10.09 6.98
C PHE A 275 4.03 -11.25 7.65
N HIS A 276 4.73 -11.90 8.58
CA HIS A 276 4.16 -12.90 9.49
C HIS A 276 4.53 -12.51 10.92
N HIS A 277 3.62 -12.77 11.87
CA HIS A 277 3.98 -12.68 13.28
C HIS A 277 5.06 -13.73 13.60
N ALA A 278 5.99 -13.42 14.52
CA ALA A 278 7.12 -14.30 14.82
C ALA A 278 6.68 -15.69 15.33
N ASP A 279 5.58 -15.73 16.10
CA ASP A 279 5.09 -16.95 16.77
C ASP A 279 3.82 -17.55 16.16
N ILE A 280 3.17 -16.83 15.23
CA ILE A 280 1.86 -17.21 14.69
C ILE A 280 1.91 -17.08 13.17
N ASN A 281 1.55 -18.15 12.46
CA ASN A 281 1.47 -18.13 10.99
C ASN A 281 0.17 -17.49 10.50
N GLU A 282 -0.18 -16.32 11.05
CA GLU A 282 -1.33 -15.51 10.68
C GLU A 282 -0.86 -14.22 9.99
N SER A 283 -1.66 -13.76 9.03
CA SER A 283 -1.44 -12.53 8.26
C SER A 283 -2.71 -11.69 8.26
N TRP A 284 -2.57 -10.37 8.21
CA TRP A 284 -3.68 -9.42 8.05
C TRP A 284 -3.94 -9.07 6.58
N LYS A 285 -3.29 -9.78 5.63
CA LYS A 285 -3.48 -9.55 4.20
C LYS A 285 -4.96 -9.74 3.82
N ASP A 286 -5.47 -8.82 3.01
CA ASP A 286 -6.82 -8.75 2.47
C ASP A 286 -7.93 -8.46 3.51
N SER A 287 -7.77 -8.82 4.80
CA SER A 287 -8.73 -8.50 5.86
C SER A 287 -8.43 -7.19 6.59
N GLY A 288 -7.16 -6.79 6.66
CA GLY A 288 -6.72 -5.75 7.58
C GLY A 288 -6.59 -6.25 9.02
N VAL A 289 -6.15 -5.34 9.89
CA VAL A 289 -6.10 -5.52 11.34
C VAL A 289 -7.50 -5.27 11.89
N GLU A 290 -8.14 -6.35 12.32
CA GLU A 290 -9.42 -6.27 13.00
C GLU A 290 -9.27 -5.55 14.36
N PRO A 291 -10.17 -4.61 14.71
CA PRO A 291 -10.14 -3.95 16.01
C PRO A 291 -10.52 -4.93 17.12
N ASP A 292 -9.99 -4.72 18.32
CA ASP A 292 -10.48 -5.41 19.52
C ASP A 292 -11.84 -4.84 19.96
N ILE A 293 -12.02 -3.53 19.73
CA ILE A 293 -13.26 -2.80 20.04
C ILE A 293 -13.70 -2.05 18.79
N HIS A 294 -14.78 -2.54 18.17
CA HIS A 294 -15.32 -1.95 16.97
C HIS A 294 -16.02 -0.62 17.26
N SER A 295 -15.68 0.42 16.48
CA SER A 295 -16.39 1.71 16.47
C SER A 295 -16.20 2.42 15.14
N GLU A 296 -17.12 3.32 14.80
CA GLU A 296 -16.94 4.22 13.65
C GLU A 296 -15.69 5.08 13.86
N SER A 297 -14.84 5.24 12.83
CA SER A 297 -13.56 5.95 12.97
C SER A 297 -13.69 7.35 13.56
N LYS A 298 -14.79 8.06 13.29
CA LYS A 298 -15.05 9.41 13.85
C LYS A 298 -15.26 9.41 15.37
N ASN A 299 -15.76 8.31 15.94
CA ASN A 299 -16.09 8.16 17.36
C ASN A 299 -15.00 7.40 18.13
N ALA A 300 -14.03 6.80 17.43
CA ALA A 300 -13.10 5.85 18.03
C ALA A 300 -12.21 6.46 19.14
N ILE A 301 -11.90 7.75 19.05
CA ILE A 301 -11.22 8.48 20.15
C ILE A 301 -12.12 8.58 21.37
N ASP A 302 -13.37 9.04 21.21
CA ASP A 302 -14.30 9.19 22.34
C ASP A 302 -14.55 7.85 23.05
N VAL A 303 -14.74 6.78 22.27
CA VAL A 303 -14.86 5.41 22.79
C VAL A 303 -13.60 5.00 23.56
N THR A 304 -12.42 5.27 23.03
CA THR A 304 -11.15 4.96 23.70
C THR A 304 -11.03 5.72 25.01
N LEU A 305 -11.38 7.01 25.02
CA LEU A 305 -11.34 7.84 26.23
C LEU A 305 -12.30 7.34 27.30
N GLU A 306 -13.51 6.90 26.93
CA GLU A 306 -14.46 6.32 27.88
C GLU A 306 -13.89 5.05 28.54
N ILE A 307 -13.25 4.18 27.76
CA ILE A 307 -12.63 2.95 28.25
C ILE A 307 -11.46 3.27 29.19
N VAL A 308 -10.55 4.14 28.77
CA VAL A 308 -9.36 4.52 29.54
C VAL A 308 -9.77 5.14 30.87
N ASN A 309 -10.68 6.12 30.84
CA ASN A 309 -11.13 6.80 32.06
C ASN A 309 -11.88 5.87 33.02
N SER A 310 -12.54 4.82 32.52
CA SER A 310 -13.20 3.84 33.37
C SER A 310 -12.22 2.87 34.06
N ALA A 311 -10.97 2.80 33.57
CA ALA A 311 -9.94 1.89 34.07
C ALA A 311 -8.90 2.57 34.99
N LEU A 312 -8.84 3.92 34.98
CA LEU A 312 -7.97 4.74 35.84
C LEU A 312 -8.61 5.05 37.20
#